data_AF-A0A9X2HL02-F1
#
_entry.id   AF-A0A9X2HL02-F1
#
_cell.length_a   1.000
_cell.length_b   1.000
_cell.length_c   1.000
_cell.angle_alpha   90.00
_cell.angle_beta   90.00
_cell.angle_gamma   90.00
#
_symmetry.space_group_name_H-M   'P 1'
#
loop_
_entity.id
_entity.type
_entity.pdbx_description
1 polymer ?
#
loop_
_entity_poly.entity_id
_entity_poly.type
_entity_poly.pdbx_seq_one_letter_code
_entity_poly.pdbx_strand_id
1 'polypeptide(L)' 'MDETMIRDAARALAARLKELLDQGMAPEITLSRDEALLAQAFAESVADLLANSR' A
#
# COMPACT_ATOMS: atom_id res chain seq x y z
N MET A 1 -5.96 -3.94 -14.91
CA MET A 1 -4.55 -3.86 -14.48
C MET A 1 -4.05 -5.28 -14.31
N ASP A 2 -2.81 -5.56 -14.72
CA ASP A 2 -2.19 -6.88 -14.55
C ASP A 2 -1.94 -7.14 -13.05
N GLU A 3 -2.19 -8.36 -12.58
CA GLU A 3 -1.94 -8.80 -11.20
C GLU A 3 -0.48 -8.54 -10.78
N THR A 4 0.44 -8.64 -11.74
CA THR A 4 1.85 -8.35 -11.56
C THR A 4 2.09 -6.88 -11.23
N MET A 5 1.41 -5.96 -11.91
CA MET A 5 1.52 -4.51 -11.63
C MET A 5 0.95 -4.17 -10.25
N ILE A 6 -0.13 -4.81 -9.83
CA ILE A 6 -0.72 -4.62 -8.50
C ILE A 6 0.25 -5.10 -7.41
N ARG A 7 0.88 -6.26 -7.63
CA ARG A 7 1.86 -6.84 -6.70
C ARG A 7 3.10 -5.97 -6.53
N ASP A 8 3.63 -5.43 -7.63
CA ASP A 8 4.81 -4.57 -7.60
C ASP A 8 4.50 -3.22 -6.95
N ALA A 9 3.34 -2.64 -7.25
CA ALA A 9 2.81 -1.46 -6.56
C ALA A 9 2.68 -1.67 -5.05
N ALA A 10 2.11 -2.81 -4.64
CA ALA A 10 1.97 -3.16 -3.23
C ALA A 10 3.32 -3.29 -2.52
N ARG A 11 4.30 -3.91 -3.17
CA ARG A 11 5.66 -4.04 -2.64
C ARG A 11 6.36 -2.69 -2.50
N ALA A 12 6.23 -1.81 -3.49
CA ALA A 12 6.78 -0.47 -3.43
C ALA A 12 6.18 0.35 -2.28
N LEU A 13 4.85 0.27 -2.10
CA LEU A 13 4.17 0.91 -0.99
C LEU A 13 4.62 0.37 0.37
N ALA A 14 4.72 -0.96 0.51
CA ALA A 14 5.14 -1.59 1.75
C ALA A 14 6.59 -1.22 2.12
N ALA A 15 7.50 -1.17 1.15
CA ALA A 15 8.87 -0.72 1.36
C ALA A 15 8.91 0.74 1.82
N ARG A 16 8.10 1.61 1.20
CA ARG A 16 8.03 3.03 1.55
C ARG A 16 7.48 3.26 2.95
N LEU A 17 6.40 2.58 3.32
CA LEU A 17 5.83 2.64 4.66
C LEU A 17 6.84 2.16 5.72
N LYS A 18 7.57 1.09 5.41
CA LYS A 18 8.62 0.57 6.29
C LYS A 18 9.77 1.58 6.46
N GLU A 19 10.23 2.22 5.39
CA GLU A 19 11.23 3.29 5.50
C GLU A 19 10.75 4.46 6.34
N LEU A 20 9.48 4.89 6.18
CA LEU A 20 8.91 5.97 6.96
C LEU A 20 8.81 5.61 8.46
N LEU A 21 8.46 4.35 8.77
CA LEU A 21 8.44 3.82 10.14
C LEU A 21 9.84 3.64 10.72
N ASP A 22 10.81 3.19 9.93
CA ASP A 22 12.19 2.96 10.38
C ASP A 22 12.96 4.29 10.54
N GLN A 23 12.65 5.30 9.72
CA GLN A 23 13.20 6.66 9.84
C GLN A 23 12.52 7.48 10.93
N GLY A 24 11.25 7.17 11.20
CA GLY A 24 10.43 7.86 12.17
C GLY A 24 10.13 6.99 13.39
N MET A 25 10.78 7.31 14.52
CA MET A 25 10.03 7.38 15.78
C MET A 25 9.01 8.55 15.76
N ALA A 26 8.42 8.83 14.59
CA ALA A 26 7.56 9.97 14.34
C ALA A 26 6.12 9.55 14.66
N PRO A 27 5.39 10.33 15.47
CA PRO A 27 4.02 10.01 15.84
C PRO A 27 3.04 10.09 14.66
N GLU A 28 3.46 10.66 13.52
CA GLU A 28 2.66 10.80 12.31
C GLU A 28 3.49 10.51 11.06
N ILE A 29 2.86 9.85 10.09
CA ILE A 29 3.42 9.59 8.75
C ILE A 29 2.59 10.37 7.74
N THR A 30 3.24 11.25 7.00
CA THR A 30 2.60 12.02 5.92
C THR A 30 2.83 11.30 4.59
N LEU A 31 1.75 11.03 3.86
CA LEU A 31 1.81 10.46 2.51
C LEU A 31 1.54 11.56 1.48
N SER A 32 2.22 11.49 0.34
CA SER A 32 1.82 12.24 -0.85
C SER A 32 0.48 11.71 -1.38
N ARG A 33 -0.19 12.51 -2.22
CA ARG A 33 -1.48 12.12 -2.81
C ARG A 33 -1.38 10.82 -3.61
N ASP A 34 -0.30 10.62 -4.36
CA ASP A 34 -0.10 9.44 -5.19
C ASP A 34 0.16 8.20 -4.31
N GLU A 35 0.94 8.33 -3.23
CA GLU A 35 1.13 7.27 -2.25
C GLU A 35 -0.18 6.90 -1.53
N ALA A 36 -1.02 7.89 -1.20
CA ALA A 36 -2.32 7.66 -0.59
C ALA A 36 -3.30 6.94 -1.54
N LEU A 37 -3.33 7.33 -2.82
CA LEU A 37 -4.14 6.66 -3.84
C LEU A 37 -3.68 5.22 -4.07
N LEU A 38 -2.36 4.98 -4.08
CA LEU A 38 -1.78 3.64 -4.17
C LEU A 38 -2.19 2.77 -2.98
N ALA A 39 -2.12 3.32 -1.77
CA ALA A 39 -2.53 2.64 -0.54
C ALA A 39 -4.02 2.30 -0.52
N GLN A 40 -4.87 3.22 -0.99
CA GLN A 40 -6.29 2.99 -1.10
C GLN A 40 -6.59 1.86 -2.11
N ALA A 41 -6.04 1.94 -3.32
CA ALA A 41 -6.26 0.92 -4.35
C ALA A 41 -5.77 -0.47 -3.93
N PHE A 42 -4.66 -0.53 -3.17
CA PHE A 42 -4.18 -1.77 -2.58
C PHE A 42 -5.16 -2.32 -1.53
N ALA A 43 -5.66 -1.48 -0.61
CA ALA A 43 -6.62 -1.89 0.40
C ALA A 43 -7.93 -2.43 -0.22
N GLU A 44 -8.42 -1.78 -1.27
CA GLU A 44 -9.58 -2.24 -2.04
C GLU A 44 -9.30 -3.59 -2.72
N SER A 45 -8.13 -3.75 -3.36
CA SER A 45 -7.74 -5.02 -4.00
C SER A 45 -7.64 -6.18 -3.01
N VAL A 46 -7.15 -5.93 -1.79
CA VAL A 46 -7.10 -6.95 -0.72
C VAL A 46 -8.50 -7.27 -0.20
N ALA A 47 -9.37 -6.26 -0.04
CA ALA A 47 -10.75 -6.47 0.37
C ALA A 47 -11.52 -7.35 -0.62
N ASP A 48 -11.35 -7.08 -1.92
CA ASP A 48 -11.95 -7.87 -3.00
C ASP A 48 -11.41 -9.30 -3.03
N LEU A 49 -10.09 -9.48 -2.86
CA LEU A 49 -9.45 -10.80 -2.78
C LEU A 49 -10.00 -11.62 -1.61
N LEU A 50 -10.14 -11.00 -0.43
CA LEU A 50 -10.68 -11.66 0.75
C LEU A 50 -12.18 -11.98 0.60
N ALA A 51 -12.95 -11.11 -0.05
CA ALA A 51 -14.36 -11.35 -0.35
C ALA A 51 -14.58 -12.53 -1.30
N ASN A 52 -13.68 -12.73 -2.28
CA ASN A 52 -13.71 -13.84 -3.23
C ASN A 52 -13.03 -15.13 -2.73
N SER A 53 -12.46 -15.12 -1.53
CA SER A 53 -11.82 -16.30 -0.91
C SER A 53 -12.75 -17.13 -0.01
N ARG A 54 -14.05 -16.82 0.00
CA ARG A 54 -15.10 -17.49 0.80
C ARG A 54 -16.05 -18.31 -0.07
#